data_AF-A0A5J4UM73-F1
#
_entry.id   AF-A0A5J4UM73-F1
#
_cell.length_a   1.000
_cell.length_b   1.000
_cell.length_c   1.000
_cell.angle_alpha   90.00
_cell.angle_beta   90.00
_cell.angle_gamma   90.00
#
_symmetry.space_group_name_H-M   'P 1'
#
loop_
_entity.id
_entity.type
_entity.pdbx_description
1 polymer ?
#
loop_
_entity_poly.entity_id
_entity_poly.type
_entity_poly.pdbx_seq_one_letter_code
_entity_poly.pdbx_strand_id
1 'polypeptide(L)'
;MKEETVSKTIMERVKNTMINTVNYTKIGQKEGEKKQVTGKLIDLTLVEDGDLCVIDFDINKKLSIEKTDKRRQNIIDNILPANVGLVKTAHGGLHAYCNRDGYTLPSNRCVKCIVLDNIEIDIFGQMIKYKEHGGMEQKELVQNRVVGPNSSFRETKNNKRETLKYEAVNDWANMTHLVSLREILDSWNVDIEIPFKDYVDKVNMREFGWQVTEEGTIDRMNDEIAQACVNGLKNLEIHNYPQPINMEVSLLSVFSGIYGITNEQIRAEGMKNIRQFNKLTANAEKNYGEASFSGERKPNPWILTKILRNHNKDYYEQIIKPLLKQNYEVKKQQKISDIVQQIEKHEIDLKDPFT
;
A
#
# COMPACT_ATOMS: atom_id res chain seq x y z
N MET A 1 -2.90 27.22 18.63
CA MET A 1 -2.23 25.98 19.07
C MET A 1 -3.26 24.86 18.99
N LYS A 2 -3.12 23.91 18.07
CA LYS A 2 -3.81 22.62 18.21
C LYS A 2 -3.12 21.91 19.37
N GLU A 3 -3.86 21.45 20.38
CA GLU A 3 -3.31 20.55 21.40
C GLU A 3 -2.64 19.38 20.68
N GLU A 4 -1.37 19.12 20.97
CA GLU A 4 -0.72 17.88 20.57
C GLU A 4 -1.44 16.74 21.31
N THR A 5 -2.35 16.07 20.60
CA THR A 5 -2.93 14.83 21.09
C THR A 5 -1.78 13.84 21.30
N VAL A 6 -1.53 13.45 22.54
CA VAL A 6 -0.54 12.42 22.87
C VAL A 6 -0.84 11.17 22.03
N SER A 7 0.10 10.79 21.16
CA SER A 7 -0.08 9.64 20.27
C SER A 7 -0.08 8.35 21.10
N LYS A 8 -1.23 7.66 21.17
CA LYS A 8 -1.35 6.37 21.84
C LYS A 8 -0.53 5.30 21.11
N THR A 9 0.07 4.38 21.86
CA THR A 9 0.74 3.21 21.26
C THR A 9 -0.28 2.28 20.61
N ILE A 10 0.15 1.39 19.70
CA ILE A 10 -0.75 0.37 19.15
C ILE A 10 -1.40 -0.45 20.28
N MET A 11 -0.62 -0.89 21.28
CA MET A 11 -1.16 -1.69 22.39
C MET A 11 -2.24 -0.95 23.18
N GLU A 12 -2.04 0.34 23.46
CA GLU A 12 -3.03 1.16 24.17
C GLU A 12 -4.35 1.26 23.41
N ARG A 13 -4.28 1.31 22.08
CA ARG A 13 -5.46 1.38 21.20
C ARG A 13 -6.23 0.06 21.13
N VAL A 14 -5.53 -1.08 21.16
CA VAL A 14 -6.16 -2.39 20.93
C VAL A 14 -6.39 -3.23 22.19
N LYS A 15 -5.85 -2.85 23.36
CA LYS A 15 -5.91 -3.67 24.59
C LYS A 15 -7.32 -4.15 24.96
N ASN A 16 -8.33 -3.29 24.77
CA ASN A 16 -9.73 -3.56 25.10
C ASN A 16 -10.52 -4.20 23.95
N THR A 17 -9.91 -4.32 22.77
CA THR A 17 -10.53 -4.88 21.55
C THR A 17 -10.01 -6.28 21.22
N MET A 18 -9.05 -6.76 22.00
CA MET A 18 -8.44 -8.07 21.81
C MET A 18 -9.35 -9.21 22.30
N ILE A 19 -9.60 -10.17 21.44
CA ILE A 19 -10.41 -11.37 21.71
C ILE A 19 -9.48 -12.59 21.71
N ASN A 20 -9.48 -13.37 22.79
CA ASN A 20 -8.66 -14.58 22.87
C ASN A 20 -9.05 -15.59 21.79
N THR A 21 -8.05 -16.12 21.06
CA THR A 21 -8.19 -17.36 20.30
C THR A 21 -7.74 -18.53 21.16
N VAL A 22 -8.39 -19.68 20.98
CA VAL A 22 -8.13 -20.87 21.78
C VAL A 22 -7.86 -22.08 20.90
N ASN A 23 -7.17 -23.06 21.47
CA ASN A 23 -7.02 -24.39 20.88
C ASN A 23 -6.43 -24.41 19.46
N TYR A 24 -5.60 -23.43 19.13
CA TYR A 24 -4.93 -23.29 17.85
C TYR A 24 -5.88 -23.11 16.66
N THR A 25 -7.07 -22.54 16.87
CA THR A 25 -8.03 -22.19 15.80
C THR A 25 -8.12 -20.67 15.59
N LYS A 26 -8.46 -20.25 14.35
CA LYS A 26 -8.63 -18.83 13.99
C LYS A 26 -10.02 -18.28 14.34
N ILE A 27 -11.03 -19.14 14.45
CA ILE A 27 -12.43 -18.76 14.69
C ILE A 27 -13.02 -19.66 15.77
N GLY A 28 -13.71 -19.05 16.74
CA GLY A 28 -14.81 -19.66 17.48
C GLY A 28 -14.45 -20.72 18.51
N GLN A 29 -15.06 -20.57 19.69
CA GLN A 29 -15.04 -21.52 20.79
C GLN A 29 -15.97 -22.69 20.46
N LYS A 30 -15.50 -23.94 20.57
CA LYS A 30 -16.40 -25.09 20.70
C LYS A 30 -16.81 -25.23 22.16
N GLU A 31 -18.11 -25.29 22.41
CA GLU A 31 -18.66 -25.45 23.74
C GLU A 31 -18.21 -26.81 24.32
N GLY A 32 -17.68 -26.80 25.56
CA GLY A 32 -17.22 -28.02 26.25
C GLY A 32 -15.75 -28.43 26.06
N GLU A 33 -14.95 -27.77 25.21
CA GLU A 33 -13.52 -28.09 25.07
C GLU A 33 -12.65 -27.40 26.13
N LYS A 34 -11.58 -28.07 26.59
CA LYS A 34 -10.52 -27.44 27.41
C LYS A 34 -9.95 -26.23 26.66
N LYS A 35 -9.86 -25.08 27.33
CA LYS A 35 -9.48 -23.80 26.73
C LYS A 35 -8.00 -23.54 26.96
N GLN A 36 -7.17 -23.78 25.95
CA GLN A 36 -5.81 -23.22 25.93
C GLN A 36 -5.86 -21.92 25.12
N VAL A 37 -5.57 -20.77 25.73
CA VAL A 37 -5.39 -19.52 24.96
C VAL A 37 -4.14 -19.67 24.11
N THR A 38 -4.30 -19.58 22.80
CA THR A 38 -3.22 -19.76 21.82
C THR A 38 -2.94 -18.51 21.02
N GLY A 39 -3.69 -17.43 21.24
CA GLY A 39 -3.48 -16.16 20.56
C GLY A 39 -4.57 -15.14 20.83
N LYS A 40 -4.58 -14.08 20.03
CA LYS A 40 -5.54 -12.98 20.11
C LYS A 40 -5.93 -12.48 18.71
N LEU A 41 -7.22 -12.21 18.52
CA LEU A 41 -7.73 -11.38 17.43
C LEU A 41 -7.81 -9.94 17.92
N ILE A 42 -7.62 -8.99 17.02
CA ILE A 42 -7.90 -7.57 17.24
C ILE A 42 -9.16 -7.27 16.43
N ASP A 43 -10.23 -6.82 17.09
CA ASP A 43 -11.44 -6.35 16.42
C ASP A 43 -11.31 -4.84 16.14
N LEU A 44 -11.00 -4.50 14.88
CA LEU A 44 -10.79 -3.12 14.45
C LEU A 44 -12.06 -2.27 14.63
N THR A 45 -13.24 -2.88 14.54
CA THR A 45 -14.54 -2.22 14.74
C THR A 45 -14.75 -1.71 16.17
N LEU A 46 -13.98 -2.23 17.13
CA LEU A 46 -14.03 -1.85 18.54
C LEU A 46 -12.94 -0.85 18.94
N VAL A 47 -12.02 -0.50 18.04
CA VAL A 47 -10.95 0.46 18.33
C VAL A 47 -11.57 1.85 18.48
N GLU A 48 -11.38 2.46 19.65
CA GLU A 48 -12.13 3.67 20.05
C GLU A 48 -11.92 4.87 19.11
N ASP A 49 -10.69 5.04 18.61
CA ASP A 49 -10.36 6.14 17.71
C ASP A 49 -10.81 5.92 16.25
N GLY A 50 -11.20 4.70 15.88
CA GLY A 50 -11.61 4.35 14.51
C GLY A 50 -10.56 4.65 13.44
N ASP A 51 -9.30 4.80 13.85
CA ASP A 51 -8.21 5.31 13.01
C ASP A 51 -7.11 4.27 12.77
N LEU A 52 -7.14 3.11 13.45
CA LEU A 52 -6.15 2.07 13.22
C LEU A 52 -6.47 1.30 11.95
N CYS A 53 -5.52 1.26 11.02
CA CYS A 53 -5.61 0.55 9.76
C CYS A 53 -4.54 -0.54 9.68
N VAL A 54 -4.85 -1.64 9.00
CA VAL A 54 -3.93 -2.75 8.75
C VAL A 54 -3.85 -3.00 7.25
N ILE A 55 -2.64 -2.97 6.70
CA ILE A 55 -2.36 -3.43 5.35
C ILE A 55 -1.83 -4.86 5.48
N ASP A 56 -2.50 -5.81 4.83
CA ASP A 56 -2.12 -7.22 4.85
C ASP A 56 -1.53 -7.60 3.50
N PHE A 57 -0.26 -8.03 3.53
CA PHE A 57 0.49 -8.52 2.38
C PHE A 57 0.49 -10.04 2.42
N ASP A 58 -0.39 -10.64 1.63
CA ASP A 58 -0.50 -12.07 1.42
C ASP A 58 0.51 -12.53 0.37
N ILE A 59 1.62 -13.12 0.83
CA ILE A 59 2.66 -13.67 -0.04
C ILE A 59 2.29 -15.11 -0.44
N ASN A 60 2.46 -15.43 -1.71
CA ASN A 60 2.12 -16.73 -2.29
C ASN A 60 2.79 -17.90 -1.55
N LYS A 61 1.96 -18.77 -0.97
CA LYS A 61 2.36 -19.93 -0.15
C LYS A 61 3.07 -21.03 -0.94
N LYS A 62 3.08 -20.97 -2.27
CA LYS A 62 3.79 -21.93 -3.14
C LYS A 62 5.29 -21.63 -3.23
N LEU A 63 5.72 -20.45 -2.80
CA LEU A 63 7.13 -20.07 -2.80
C LEU A 63 7.90 -20.85 -1.72
N SER A 64 9.21 -21.00 -1.92
CA SER A 64 10.10 -21.49 -0.87
C SER A 64 10.16 -20.47 0.28
N ILE A 65 10.49 -20.95 1.48
CA ILE A 65 10.64 -20.12 2.68
C ILE A 65 11.62 -18.97 2.44
N GLU A 66 12.76 -19.24 1.81
CA GLU A 66 13.78 -18.25 1.45
C GLU A 66 13.22 -17.14 0.53
N LYS A 67 12.47 -17.52 -0.52
CA LYS A 67 11.85 -16.54 -1.43
C LYS A 67 10.77 -15.71 -0.72
N THR A 68 9.98 -16.34 0.13
CA THR A 68 8.97 -15.65 0.95
C THR A 68 9.62 -14.65 1.91
N ASP A 69 10.70 -15.04 2.60
CA ASP A 69 11.40 -14.18 3.54
C ASP A 69 12.09 -13.01 2.81
N LYS A 70 12.73 -13.25 1.67
CA LYS A 70 13.31 -12.20 0.83
C LYS A 70 12.26 -11.18 0.39
N ARG A 71 11.08 -11.64 -0.07
CA ARG A 71 9.99 -10.74 -0.49
C ARG A 71 9.41 -9.95 0.67
N ARG A 72 9.20 -10.59 1.83
CA ARG A 72 8.76 -9.87 3.03
C ARG A 72 9.76 -8.78 3.41
N GLN A 73 11.05 -9.08 3.34
CA GLN A 73 12.10 -8.11 3.64
C GLN A 73 12.11 -6.96 2.63
N ASN A 74 11.94 -7.25 1.33
CA ASN A 74 11.83 -6.21 0.31
C ASN A 74 10.64 -5.27 0.57
N ILE A 75 9.48 -5.81 0.97
CA ILE A 75 8.31 -5.00 1.33
C ILE A 75 8.64 -4.06 2.50
N ILE A 76 9.31 -4.58 3.54
CA ILE A 76 9.69 -3.80 4.72
C ILE A 76 10.68 -2.69 4.34
N ASP A 77 11.69 -3.00 3.53
CA ASP A 77 12.80 -2.09 3.27
C ASP A 77 12.51 -1.07 2.16
N ASN A 78 11.66 -1.42 1.19
CA ASN A 78 11.48 -0.64 -0.04
C ASN A 78 10.06 -0.08 -0.26
N ILE A 79 9.05 -0.64 0.41
CA ILE A 79 7.64 -0.26 0.20
C ILE A 79 7.07 0.44 1.43
N LEU A 80 7.43 -0.01 2.63
CA LEU A 80 6.89 0.52 3.88
C LEU A 80 7.82 1.57 4.50
N PRO A 81 7.29 2.68 5.04
CA PRO A 81 8.07 3.61 5.83
C PRO A 81 8.35 3.04 7.24
N ALA A 82 9.32 3.60 7.95
CA ALA A 82 9.78 3.06 9.24
C ALA A 82 8.72 3.08 10.36
N ASN A 83 7.83 4.07 10.39
CA ASN A 83 6.84 4.27 11.46
C ASN A 83 5.55 3.47 11.23
N VAL A 84 5.68 2.15 11.05
CA VAL A 84 4.55 1.20 10.95
C VAL A 84 4.73 0.07 11.95
N GLY A 85 3.64 -0.42 12.55
CA GLY A 85 3.70 -1.64 13.36
C GLY A 85 3.76 -2.86 12.46
N LEU A 86 4.71 -3.77 12.65
CA LEU A 86 4.89 -4.92 11.76
C LEU A 86 4.65 -6.25 12.46
N VAL A 87 3.85 -7.11 11.84
CA VAL A 87 3.61 -8.49 12.31
C VAL A 87 3.73 -9.44 11.13
N LYS A 88 4.67 -10.39 11.22
CA LYS A 88 4.77 -11.51 10.28
C LYS A 88 3.53 -12.38 10.43
N THR A 89 2.85 -12.64 9.32
CA THR A 89 1.71 -13.54 9.32
C THR A 89 2.16 -14.99 9.28
N ALA A 90 1.30 -15.86 9.72
CA ALA A 90 1.65 -17.25 9.95
C ALA A 90 1.90 -18.07 8.68
N HIS A 91 1.43 -17.60 7.53
CA HIS A 91 1.77 -18.19 6.23
C HIS A 91 2.93 -17.46 5.53
N GLY A 92 3.65 -16.61 6.26
CA GLY A 92 4.87 -15.93 5.81
C GLY A 92 4.67 -14.52 5.24
N GLY A 93 3.42 -14.06 5.13
CA GLY A 93 3.06 -12.69 4.75
C GLY A 93 3.34 -11.66 5.85
N LEU A 94 2.74 -10.47 5.74
CA LEU A 94 3.01 -9.33 6.62
C LEU A 94 1.77 -8.48 6.88
N HIS A 95 1.46 -8.19 8.14
CA HIS A 95 0.57 -7.10 8.52
C HIS A 95 1.40 -5.84 8.83
N ALA A 96 1.02 -4.70 8.24
CA ALA A 96 1.54 -3.38 8.55
C ALA A 96 0.42 -2.50 9.15
N TYR A 97 0.63 -2.03 10.38
CA TYR A 97 -0.30 -1.21 11.14
C TYR A 97 0.06 0.27 10.96
N CYS A 98 -0.91 1.07 10.54
CA CYS A 98 -0.77 2.50 10.25
C CYS A 98 -2.01 3.29 10.73
N ASN A 99 -1.94 4.62 10.69
CA ASN A 99 -3.10 5.47 10.94
C ASN A 99 -3.89 5.67 9.65
N ARG A 100 -5.22 5.67 9.71
CA ARG A 100 -6.06 6.01 8.56
C ARG A 100 -5.98 7.51 8.27
N ASP A 101 -5.85 8.34 9.31
CA ASP A 101 -5.69 9.80 9.24
C ASP A 101 -6.76 10.45 8.35
N GLY A 102 -8.01 10.05 8.57
CA GLY A 102 -9.16 10.55 7.81
C GLY A 102 -9.27 10.03 6.38
N TYR A 103 -8.36 9.19 5.88
CA TYR A 103 -8.46 8.56 4.57
C TYR A 103 -9.76 7.74 4.44
N THR A 104 -10.56 8.01 3.40
CA THR A 104 -11.86 7.34 3.23
C THR A 104 -11.69 6.05 2.44
N LEU A 105 -11.86 4.90 3.09
CA LEU A 105 -11.85 3.61 2.42
C LEU A 105 -13.22 3.29 1.80
N PRO A 106 -13.27 2.56 0.66
CA PRO A 106 -14.52 2.16 0.02
C PRO A 106 -15.30 1.11 0.83
N SER A 107 -14.63 0.42 1.75
CA SER A 107 -15.19 -0.60 2.63
C SER A 107 -14.30 -0.75 3.87
N ASN A 108 -14.83 -1.32 4.96
CA ASN A 108 -14.01 -1.73 6.11
C ASN A 108 -12.93 -2.75 5.72
N ARG A 109 -13.21 -3.55 4.68
CA ARG A 109 -12.29 -4.55 4.12
C ARG A 109 -12.16 -4.34 2.62
N CYS A 110 -11.05 -3.76 2.22
CA CYS A 110 -10.66 -3.63 0.83
C CYS A 110 -9.77 -4.82 0.49
N VAL A 111 -10.41 -5.91 0.06
CA VAL A 111 -9.73 -7.16 -0.29
C VAL A 111 -9.22 -7.06 -1.72
N LYS A 112 -8.03 -7.61 -1.95
CA LYS A 112 -7.33 -7.67 -3.24
C LYS A 112 -7.23 -6.29 -3.88
N CYS A 113 -6.90 -5.27 -3.07
CA CYS A 113 -6.65 -3.92 -3.56
C CYS A 113 -5.61 -3.94 -4.69
N ILE A 114 -4.55 -4.72 -4.45
CA ILE A 114 -3.45 -4.91 -5.40
C ILE A 114 -3.23 -6.41 -5.51
N VAL A 115 -3.30 -6.93 -6.74
CA VAL A 115 -3.09 -8.35 -7.04
C VAL A 115 -1.92 -8.47 -8.00
N LEU A 116 -0.82 -9.00 -7.48
CA LEU A 116 0.38 -9.37 -8.22
C LEU A 116 0.46 -10.89 -8.27
N ASP A 117 1.28 -11.46 -9.16
CA ASP A 117 1.35 -12.93 -9.32
C ASP A 117 1.68 -13.68 -8.02
N ASN A 118 2.35 -13.01 -7.08
CA ASN A 118 2.80 -13.62 -5.85
C ASN A 118 2.52 -12.83 -4.57
N ILE A 119 1.89 -11.66 -4.68
CA ILE A 119 1.54 -10.80 -3.54
C ILE A 119 0.12 -10.31 -3.78
N GLU A 120 -0.75 -10.55 -2.81
CA GLU A 120 -2.06 -9.91 -2.72
C GLU A 120 -2.01 -8.91 -1.55
N ILE A 121 -2.53 -7.70 -1.76
CA ILE A 121 -2.56 -6.66 -0.74
C ILE A 121 -4.01 -6.35 -0.40
N ASP A 122 -4.35 -6.56 0.87
CA ASP A 122 -5.63 -6.20 1.47
C ASP A 122 -5.44 -5.01 2.42
N ILE A 123 -6.49 -4.21 2.58
CA ILE A 123 -6.49 -3.09 3.53
C ILE A 123 -7.73 -3.19 4.41
N PHE A 124 -7.51 -3.20 5.73
CA PHE A 124 -8.54 -3.32 6.75
C PHE A 124 -8.56 -2.09 7.64
N GLY A 125 -9.73 -1.46 7.76
CA GLY A 125 -9.94 -0.32 8.63
C GLY A 125 -11.38 -0.23 9.12
N GLN A 126 -11.69 0.79 9.92
CA GLN A 126 -13.04 1.04 10.38
C GLN A 126 -13.63 2.26 9.66
N MET A 127 -14.60 2.02 8.77
CA MET A 127 -15.43 3.05 8.14
C MET A 127 -16.86 3.02 8.68
N ILE A 128 -17.44 1.81 8.75
CA ILE A 128 -18.83 1.57 9.11
C ILE A 128 -18.87 0.63 10.32
N LYS A 129 -19.41 1.10 11.45
CA LYS A 129 -19.43 0.30 12.69
C LYS A 129 -20.58 -0.70 12.70
N TYR A 130 -21.74 -0.29 12.20
CA TYR A 130 -22.98 -1.03 12.27
C TYR A 130 -23.45 -1.46 10.88
N LYS A 131 -24.11 -2.61 10.78
CA LYS A 131 -24.71 -3.04 9.51
C LYS A 131 -25.88 -2.11 9.15
N GLU A 132 -26.03 -1.82 7.87
CA GLU A 132 -27.19 -1.11 7.33
C GLU A 132 -28.10 -2.05 6.53
N HIS A 133 -29.42 -1.90 6.71
CA HIS A 133 -30.41 -2.59 5.88
C HIS A 133 -31.55 -1.62 5.54
N GLY A 134 -31.79 -1.39 4.24
CA GLY A 134 -32.84 -0.46 3.78
C GLY A 134 -32.65 0.99 4.23
N GLY A 135 -31.41 1.43 4.47
CA GLY A 135 -31.09 2.79 4.92
C GLY A 135 -31.25 3.03 6.43
N MET A 136 -31.47 1.98 7.23
CA MET A 136 -31.46 2.05 8.69
C MET A 136 -30.26 1.30 9.27
N GLU A 137 -29.49 1.96 10.14
CA GLU A 137 -28.45 1.32 10.95
C GLU A 137 -29.06 0.31 11.93
N GLN A 138 -28.49 -0.88 11.97
CA GLN A 138 -28.85 -1.93 12.93
C GLN A 138 -27.93 -1.91 14.15
N LYS A 139 -28.30 -2.63 15.22
CA LYS A 139 -27.41 -2.80 16.40
C LYS A 139 -26.26 -3.80 16.17
N GLU A 140 -26.25 -4.51 15.04
CA GLU A 140 -25.24 -5.52 14.75
C GLU A 140 -23.96 -4.89 14.19
N LEU A 141 -22.81 -5.25 14.77
CA LEU A 141 -21.51 -4.76 14.33
C LEU A 141 -21.05 -5.41 13.02
N VAL A 142 -20.40 -4.62 12.17
CA VAL A 142 -19.64 -5.15 11.03
C VAL A 142 -18.35 -5.77 11.56
N GLN A 143 -18.22 -7.09 11.52
CA GLN A 143 -17.01 -7.76 12.03
C GLN A 143 -15.80 -7.40 11.15
N ASN A 144 -14.77 -6.82 11.77
CA ASN A 144 -13.51 -6.58 11.09
C ASN A 144 -12.33 -6.96 12.00
N ARG A 145 -11.94 -8.24 11.92
CA ARG A 145 -10.93 -8.83 12.79
C ARG A 145 -9.67 -9.19 12.03
N VAL A 146 -8.53 -8.92 12.65
CA VAL A 146 -7.20 -9.37 12.23
C VAL A 146 -6.56 -10.17 13.35
N VAL A 147 -5.64 -11.07 13.01
CA VAL A 147 -4.89 -11.82 14.02
C VAL A 147 -3.74 -10.96 14.56
N GLY A 148 -3.67 -10.83 15.88
CA GLY A 148 -2.60 -10.09 16.57
C GLY A 148 -1.31 -10.93 16.73
N PRO A 149 -0.19 -10.28 17.07
CA PRO A 149 1.08 -10.97 17.30
C PRO A 149 0.99 -11.91 18.51
N ASN A 150 1.97 -12.81 18.62
CA ASN A 150 2.03 -13.88 19.63
C ASN A 150 0.88 -14.89 19.54
N SER A 151 0.19 -14.94 18.40
CA SER A 151 -0.86 -15.92 18.13
C SER A 151 -0.28 -17.13 17.42
N SER A 152 -0.72 -18.32 17.82
CA SER A 152 -0.34 -19.60 17.23
C SER A 152 -1.58 -20.38 16.80
N PHE A 153 -1.51 -21.02 15.64
CA PHE A 153 -2.53 -21.95 15.18
C PHE A 153 -1.90 -23.18 14.54
N ARG A 154 -2.69 -24.23 14.36
CA ARG A 154 -2.22 -25.53 13.88
C ARG A 154 -2.94 -25.89 12.61
N GLU A 155 -2.18 -26.29 11.61
CA GLU A 155 -2.70 -26.83 10.36
C GLU A 155 -2.08 -28.21 10.14
N THR A 156 -2.82 -29.09 9.48
CA THR A 156 -2.31 -30.38 9.06
C THR A 156 -2.03 -30.32 7.55
N LYS A 157 -0.77 -30.50 7.17
CA LYS A 157 -0.33 -30.52 5.77
C LYS A 157 0.48 -31.79 5.55
N ASN A 158 0.15 -32.56 4.50
CA ASN A 158 0.82 -33.83 4.17
C ASN A 158 0.95 -34.78 5.37
N ASN A 159 -0.14 -34.95 6.14
CA ASN A 159 -0.19 -35.75 7.37
C ASN A 159 0.78 -35.32 8.49
N LYS A 160 1.43 -34.16 8.37
CA LYS A 160 2.24 -33.53 9.42
C LYS A 160 1.47 -32.36 10.01
N ARG A 161 1.50 -32.27 11.35
CA ARG A 161 0.90 -31.18 12.09
C ARG A 161 1.93 -30.07 12.25
N GLU A 162 1.65 -28.92 11.64
CA GLU A 162 2.51 -27.74 11.72
C GLU A 162 1.86 -26.71 12.65
N THR A 163 2.70 -26.03 13.45
CA THR A 163 2.25 -24.90 14.26
C THR A 163 2.78 -23.63 13.60
N LEU A 164 1.87 -22.77 13.18
CA LEU A 164 2.16 -21.51 12.50
C LEU A 164 1.92 -20.35 13.47
N LYS A 165 2.73 -19.30 13.36
CA LYS A 165 2.77 -18.20 14.35
C LYS A 165 2.65 -16.83 13.70
N TYR A 166 1.95 -15.93 14.36
CA TYR A 166 2.03 -14.49 14.11
C TYR A 166 3.08 -13.89 15.05
N GLU A 167 4.07 -13.22 14.50
CA GLU A 167 5.24 -12.74 15.24
C GLU A 167 5.44 -11.25 14.98
N ALA A 168 5.60 -10.45 16.04
CA ALA A 168 5.97 -9.05 15.88
C ALA A 168 7.37 -8.97 15.24
N VAL A 169 7.51 -8.13 14.22
CA VAL A 169 8.78 -7.95 13.47
C VAL A 169 9.58 -6.79 14.06
N ASN A 170 8.89 -5.76 14.56
CA ASN A 170 9.49 -4.63 15.28
C ASN A 170 8.82 -4.46 16.66
N ASP A 171 9.07 -3.34 17.35
CA ASP A 171 8.45 -3.01 18.64
C ASP A 171 6.96 -2.62 18.51
N TRP A 172 6.21 -3.46 17.80
CA TRP A 172 4.82 -3.25 17.38
C TRP A 172 3.93 -2.72 18.50
N ALA A 173 4.07 -3.25 19.71
CA ALA A 173 3.23 -2.87 20.84
C ALA A 173 3.40 -1.40 21.25
N ASN A 174 4.62 -0.88 21.16
CA ASN A 174 4.98 0.47 21.60
C ASN A 174 5.08 1.47 20.44
N MET A 175 4.87 1.04 19.20
CA MET A 175 4.83 1.95 18.05
C MET A 175 3.78 3.05 18.27
N THR A 176 4.22 4.30 18.12
CA THR A 176 3.43 5.54 18.18
C THR A 176 3.72 6.36 16.92
N HIS A 177 3.02 7.48 16.73
CA HIS A 177 3.21 8.36 15.57
C HIS A 177 3.22 7.59 14.24
N LEU A 178 2.29 6.63 14.13
CA LEU A 178 2.19 5.79 12.95
C LEU A 178 1.98 6.67 11.72
N VAL A 179 2.66 6.30 10.64
CA VAL A 179 2.46 6.94 9.34
C VAL A 179 0.99 6.85 8.92
N SER A 180 0.53 7.81 8.11
CA SER A 180 -0.82 7.75 7.55
C SER A 180 -0.88 6.76 6.39
N LEU A 181 -2.04 6.12 6.22
CA LEU A 181 -2.36 5.27 5.09
C LEU A 181 -2.24 6.05 3.78
N ARG A 182 -2.61 7.34 3.79
CA ARG A 182 -2.46 8.23 2.64
C ARG A 182 -1.00 8.33 2.20
N GLU A 183 -0.08 8.60 3.13
CA GLU A 183 1.36 8.69 2.81
C GLU A 183 1.91 7.37 2.26
N ILE A 184 1.47 6.23 2.80
CA ILE A 184 1.84 4.91 2.27
C ILE A 184 1.33 4.75 0.83
N LEU A 185 0.02 4.91 0.59
CA LEU A 185 -0.59 4.67 -0.71
C LEU A 185 -0.13 5.67 -1.77
N ASP A 186 0.09 6.95 -1.40
CA ASP A 186 0.66 7.96 -2.29
C ASP A 186 2.08 7.60 -2.72
N SER A 187 2.88 7.00 -1.84
CA SER A 187 4.22 6.52 -2.21
C SER A 187 4.18 5.37 -3.22
N TRP A 188 3.10 4.59 -3.23
CA TRP A 188 2.84 3.53 -4.20
C TRP A 188 2.08 4.01 -5.44
N ASN A 189 1.70 5.30 -5.48
CA ASN A 189 0.82 5.89 -6.48
C ASN A 189 -0.54 5.16 -6.60
N VAL A 190 -1.05 4.68 -5.47
CA VAL A 190 -2.34 4.00 -5.35
C VAL A 190 -3.33 4.96 -4.72
N ASP A 191 -4.55 5.00 -5.26
CA ASP A 191 -5.61 5.88 -4.78
C ASP A 191 -6.94 5.13 -4.78
N ILE A 192 -7.26 4.57 -3.62
CA ILE A 192 -8.50 3.83 -3.38
C ILE A 192 -9.55 4.68 -2.66
N GLU A 193 -9.36 5.99 -2.52
CA GLU A 193 -10.36 6.90 -1.94
C GLU A 193 -11.44 7.22 -2.98
N ILE A 194 -12.21 6.20 -3.32
CA ILE A 194 -13.22 6.22 -4.39
C ILE A 194 -14.48 5.47 -3.94
N PRO A 195 -15.63 5.67 -4.60
CA PRO A 195 -16.83 4.90 -4.34
C PRO A 195 -16.61 3.39 -4.49
N PHE A 196 -17.30 2.59 -3.68
CA PHE A 196 -17.15 1.12 -3.68
C PHE A 196 -17.35 0.48 -5.06
N LYS A 197 -18.31 0.99 -5.86
CA LYS A 197 -18.55 0.50 -7.21
C LYS A 197 -17.33 0.69 -8.12
N ASP A 198 -16.77 1.89 -8.13
CA ASP A 198 -15.58 2.22 -8.92
C ASP A 198 -14.35 1.44 -8.43
N TYR A 199 -14.25 1.21 -7.12
CA TYR A 199 -13.21 0.36 -6.53
C TYR A 199 -13.24 -1.05 -7.10
N VAL A 200 -14.41 -1.69 -7.15
CA VAL A 200 -14.56 -3.04 -7.71
C VAL A 200 -14.12 -3.08 -9.18
N ASP A 201 -14.55 -2.10 -9.98
CA ASP A 201 -14.19 -2.02 -11.39
C ASP A 201 -12.67 -1.87 -11.58
N LYS A 202 -12.01 -1.00 -10.79
CA LYS A 202 -10.55 -0.79 -10.86
C LYS A 202 -9.74 -2.00 -10.40
N VAL A 203 -10.20 -2.70 -9.36
CA VAL A 203 -9.57 -3.97 -8.92
C VAL A 203 -9.65 -5.01 -10.02
N ASN A 204 -10.82 -5.16 -10.67
CA ASN A 204 -11.00 -6.09 -11.79
C ASN A 204 -10.10 -5.74 -12.98
N MET A 205 -9.88 -4.45 -13.24
CA MET A 205 -8.99 -3.95 -14.29
C MET A 205 -7.50 -3.93 -13.89
N ARG A 206 -7.16 -4.33 -12.64
CA ARG A 206 -5.80 -4.32 -12.07
C ARG A 206 -5.09 -2.96 -12.14
N GLU A 207 -5.83 -1.85 -12.04
CA GLU A 207 -5.26 -0.50 -12.20
C GLU A 207 -4.26 -0.13 -11.08
N PHE A 208 -4.45 -0.65 -9.86
CA PHE A 208 -3.60 -0.32 -8.71
C PHE A 208 -2.26 -1.09 -8.70
N GLY A 209 -2.14 -2.19 -9.45
CA GLY A 209 -0.95 -3.02 -9.50
C GLY A 209 0.12 -2.55 -10.48
N TRP A 210 -0.04 -1.38 -11.11
CA TRP A 210 0.91 -0.92 -12.14
C TRP A 210 2.26 -0.50 -11.58
N GLN A 211 2.36 -0.12 -10.30
CA GLN A 211 3.61 0.42 -9.72
C GLN A 211 4.22 -0.42 -8.61
N VAL A 212 3.50 -1.36 -8.01
CA VAL A 212 4.07 -2.29 -7.04
C VAL A 212 4.53 -3.54 -7.79
N THR A 213 5.78 -3.96 -7.59
CA THR A 213 6.36 -5.13 -8.28
C THR A 213 6.16 -6.42 -7.49
N GLU A 214 6.22 -7.56 -8.17
CA GLU A 214 6.15 -8.90 -7.53
C GLU A 214 7.28 -9.18 -6.53
N GLU A 215 8.38 -8.43 -6.63
CA GLU A 215 9.49 -8.54 -5.70
C GLU A 215 9.28 -7.70 -4.45
N GLY A 216 8.13 -7.03 -4.31
CA GLY A 216 7.84 -6.18 -3.16
C GLY A 216 8.66 -4.89 -3.21
N THR A 217 8.76 -4.26 -4.38
CA THR A 217 9.35 -2.92 -4.55
C THR A 217 8.40 -2.00 -5.30
N ILE A 218 8.72 -0.71 -5.37
CA ILE A 218 8.09 0.20 -6.33
C ILE A 218 8.84 0.16 -7.66
N ASP A 219 8.09 0.11 -8.73
CA ASP A 219 8.58 0.06 -10.10
C ASP A 219 9.31 1.37 -10.43
N ARG A 220 10.39 1.29 -11.22
CA ARG A 220 11.12 2.49 -11.63
C ARG A 220 10.40 3.13 -12.80
N MET A 221 10.20 4.45 -12.71
CA MET A 221 9.66 5.23 -13.82
C MET A 221 10.67 5.22 -14.97
N ASN A 222 10.22 4.80 -16.15
CA ASN A 222 11.05 4.83 -17.36
C ASN A 222 11.18 6.26 -17.91
N ASP A 223 12.19 6.48 -18.75
CA ASP A 223 12.51 7.81 -19.27
C ASP A 223 11.41 8.40 -20.16
N GLU A 224 10.67 7.57 -20.91
CA GLU A 224 9.58 8.02 -21.77
C GLU A 224 8.42 8.60 -20.94
N ILE A 225 8.00 7.89 -19.89
CA ILE A 225 6.98 8.36 -18.94
C ILE A 225 7.48 9.57 -18.16
N ALA A 226 8.75 9.56 -17.72
CA ALA A 226 9.33 10.67 -16.98
C ALA A 226 9.35 11.95 -17.82
N GLN A 227 9.78 11.86 -19.08
CA GLN A 227 9.77 13.00 -20.01
C GLN A 227 8.34 13.47 -20.29
N ALA A 228 7.40 12.56 -20.53
CA ALA A 228 6.00 12.92 -20.72
C ALA A 228 5.43 13.62 -19.47
N CYS A 229 5.81 13.18 -18.28
CA CYS A 229 5.43 13.85 -17.03
C CYS A 229 5.97 15.29 -16.98
N VAL A 230 7.28 15.48 -17.22
CA VAL A 230 7.93 16.80 -17.24
C VAL A 230 7.32 17.73 -18.29
N ASN A 231 6.98 17.22 -19.47
CA ASN A 231 6.33 17.97 -20.55
C ASN A 231 4.89 18.38 -20.20
N GLY A 232 4.22 17.58 -19.36
CA GLY A 232 2.87 17.83 -18.87
C GLY A 232 2.78 18.84 -17.73
N LEU A 233 3.88 19.09 -17.00
CA LEU A 233 3.97 20.04 -15.88
C LEU A 233 4.00 21.50 -16.38
N LYS A 234 2.90 21.93 -16.99
CA LYS A 234 2.72 23.29 -17.51
C LYS A 234 1.30 23.77 -17.23
N ASN A 235 1.15 25.09 -17.13
CA ASN A 235 -0.10 25.79 -16.87
C ASN A 235 -0.76 25.39 -15.53
N LEU A 236 0.03 24.92 -14.55
CA LEU A 236 -0.47 24.60 -13.21
C LEU A 236 -0.37 25.83 -12.30
N GLU A 237 -1.31 25.96 -11.36
CA GLU A 237 -1.15 26.86 -10.21
C GLU A 237 -0.56 26.06 -9.05
N ILE A 238 0.60 26.50 -8.54
CA ILE A 238 1.39 25.75 -7.54
C ILE A 238 1.41 26.49 -6.21
N HIS A 239 1.03 25.78 -5.17
CA HIS A 239 0.81 26.27 -3.82
C HIS A 239 1.95 25.84 -2.89
N ASN A 240 2.09 26.53 -1.76
CA ASN A 240 3.14 26.23 -0.79
C ASN A 240 2.82 24.98 0.04
N TYR A 241 1.65 24.97 0.68
CA TYR A 241 1.31 23.96 1.66
C TYR A 241 0.74 22.71 0.99
N PRO A 242 1.13 21.52 1.46
CA PRO A 242 0.55 20.28 0.95
C PRO A 242 -0.94 20.22 1.33
N GLN A 243 -1.78 20.20 0.29
CA GLN A 243 -3.17 19.77 0.36
C GLN A 243 -3.28 18.41 -0.33
N PRO A 244 -4.39 17.67 -0.13
CA PRO A 244 -4.70 16.53 -0.98
C PRO A 244 -4.53 16.91 -2.45
N ILE A 245 -3.78 16.10 -3.20
CA ILE A 245 -3.34 16.44 -4.56
C ILE A 245 -4.49 16.57 -5.57
N ASN A 246 -5.68 16.11 -5.24
CA ASN A 246 -6.90 16.34 -6.01
C ASN A 246 -7.48 17.76 -5.82
N MET A 247 -7.10 18.46 -4.76
CA MET A 247 -7.52 19.83 -4.48
C MET A 247 -6.55 20.85 -5.08
N GLU A 248 -5.26 20.76 -4.73
CA GLU A 248 -4.24 21.73 -5.16
C GLU A 248 -2.90 21.04 -5.43
N VAL A 249 -2.11 21.58 -6.37
CA VAL A 249 -0.73 21.14 -6.59
C VAL A 249 0.19 21.87 -5.62
N SER A 250 0.95 21.13 -4.82
CA SER A 250 1.93 21.72 -3.90
C SER A 250 3.35 21.66 -4.46
N LEU A 251 4.18 22.64 -4.12
CA LEU A 251 5.61 22.61 -4.47
C LEU A 251 6.28 21.33 -3.99
N LEU A 252 5.97 20.88 -2.77
CA LEU A 252 6.52 19.65 -2.22
C LEU A 252 6.23 18.46 -3.12
N SER A 253 4.98 18.30 -3.57
CA SER A 253 4.61 17.19 -4.47
C SER A 253 5.32 17.25 -5.83
N VAL A 254 5.51 18.46 -6.37
CA VAL A 254 6.23 18.66 -7.64
C VAL A 254 7.71 18.31 -7.48
N PHE A 255 8.36 18.79 -6.41
CA PHE A 255 9.75 18.47 -6.15
C PHE A 255 9.98 16.99 -5.86
N SER A 256 9.18 16.38 -4.99
CA SER A 256 9.22 14.93 -4.74
C SER A 256 9.13 14.13 -6.04
N GLY A 257 8.25 14.56 -6.95
CA GLY A 257 8.13 14.00 -8.29
C GLY A 257 9.41 14.12 -9.12
N ILE A 258 9.90 15.34 -9.30
CA ILE A 258 11.04 15.60 -10.18
C ILE A 258 12.34 15.00 -9.61
N TYR A 259 12.59 15.09 -8.30
CA TYR A 259 13.76 14.45 -7.68
C TYR A 259 13.72 12.92 -7.76
N GLY A 260 12.53 12.33 -7.86
CA GLY A 260 12.36 10.91 -8.09
C GLY A 260 12.76 10.42 -9.49
N ILE A 261 12.95 11.33 -10.45
CA ILE A 261 13.38 10.98 -11.81
C ILE A 261 14.87 10.64 -11.80
N THR A 262 15.19 9.42 -12.23
CA THR A 262 16.57 8.92 -12.26
C THR A 262 17.41 9.54 -13.37
N ASN A 263 16.81 9.82 -14.53
CA ASN A 263 17.50 10.48 -15.63
C ASN A 263 17.75 11.96 -15.30
N GLU A 264 19.03 12.32 -15.19
CA GLU A 264 19.45 13.64 -14.72
C GLU A 264 19.07 14.78 -15.68
N GLN A 265 19.06 14.51 -16.99
CA GLN A 265 18.69 15.50 -18.00
C GLN A 265 17.21 15.84 -17.91
N ILE A 266 16.36 14.81 -17.82
CA ILE A 266 14.91 14.96 -17.64
C ILE A 266 14.61 15.66 -16.32
N ARG A 267 15.31 15.28 -15.24
CA ARG A 267 15.20 15.93 -13.93
C ARG A 267 15.54 17.41 -13.99
N ALA A 268 16.67 17.77 -14.61
CA ALA A 268 17.11 19.16 -14.75
C ALA A 268 16.12 20.00 -15.57
N GLU A 269 15.59 19.43 -16.65
CA GLU A 269 14.52 20.07 -17.43
C GLU A 269 13.26 20.28 -16.59
N GLY A 270 12.83 19.25 -15.86
CA GLY A 270 11.69 19.34 -14.93
C GLY A 270 11.83 20.48 -13.94
N MET A 271 13.00 20.62 -13.32
CA MET A 271 13.28 21.70 -12.36
C MET A 271 13.16 23.09 -12.99
N LYS A 272 13.68 23.25 -14.22
CA LYS A 272 13.56 24.51 -14.97
C LYS A 272 12.10 24.82 -15.32
N ASN A 273 11.34 23.79 -15.69
CA ASN A 273 9.95 23.92 -16.13
C ASN A 273 9.02 24.42 -15.03
N ILE A 274 9.32 24.16 -13.74
CA ILE A 274 8.50 24.58 -12.59
C ILE A 274 8.17 26.07 -12.68
N ARG A 275 9.19 26.95 -12.75
CA ARG A 275 8.98 28.40 -12.81
C ARG A 275 8.71 28.91 -14.22
N GLN A 276 9.17 28.20 -15.25
CA GLN A 276 9.05 28.66 -16.63
C GLN A 276 7.63 28.52 -17.17
N PHE A 277 6.92 27.44 -16.81
CA PHE A 277 5.64 27.09 -17.42
C PHE A 277 4.47 27.06 -16.45
N ASN A 278 4.68 27.32 -15.16
CA ASN A 278 3.63 27.28 -14.15
C ASN A 278 3.56 28.59 -13.35
N LYS A 279 2.43 28.80 -12.70
CA LYS A 279 2.18 29.97 -11.86
C LYS A 279 2.36 29.57 -10.41
N LEU A 280 3.38 30.09 -9.75
CA LEU A 280 3.58 29.90 -8.32
C LEU A 280 2.83 30.99 -7.55
N THR A 281 2.14 30.60 -6.48
CA THR A 281 1.59 31.57 -5.51
C THR A 281 2.74 32.32 -4.82
N ALA A 282 2.50 33.54 -4.32
CA ALA A 282 3.53 34.31 -3.64
C ALA A 282 4.17 33.57 -2.45
N ASN A 283 3.37 32.79 -1.71
CA ASN A 283 3.87 31.95 -0.63
C ASN A 283 4.69 30.76 -1.14
N ALA A 284 4.30 30.15 -2.26
CA ALA A 284 5.11 29.09 -2.88
C ALA A 284 6.48 29.64 -3.31
N GLU A 285 6.49 30.81 -3.96
CA GLU A 285 7.73 31.46 -4.40
C GLU A 285 8.68 31.74 -3.23
N LYS A 286 8.14 32.23 -2.10
CA LYS A 286 8.92 32.52 -0.89
C LYS A 286 9.57 31.28 -0.28
N ASN A 287 8.91 30.12 -0.36
CA ASN A 287 9.35 28.87 0.30
C ASN A 287 9.96 27.86 -0.69
N TYR A 288 10.27 28.29 -1.91
CA TYR A 288 10.73 27.41 -2.99
C TYR A 288 11.94 26.55 -2.60
N GLY A 289 12.95 27.13 -1.94
CA GLY A 289 14.15 26.41 -1.52
C GLY A 289 13.91 25.35 -0.44
N GLU A 290 13.06 25.67 0.55
CA GLU A 290 12.70 24.72 1.61
C GLU A 290 11.88 23.54 1.05
N ALA A 291 10.93 23.83 0.17
CA ALA A 291 10.14 22.80 -0.50
C ALA A 291 11.00 21.90 -1.40
N SER A 292 11.98 22.49 -2.10
CA SER A 292 12.97 21.75 -2.92
C SER A 292 13.76 20.76 -2.07
N PHE A 293 14.36 21.23 -0.98
CA PHE A 293 15.12 20.37 -0.05
C PHE A 293 14.25 19.27 0.58
N SER A 294 13.02 19.60 0.94
CA SER A 294 12.08 18.64 1.52
C SER A 294 11.64 17.57 0.52
N GLY A 295 11.43 17.95 -0.74
CA GLY A 295 11.06 17.03 -1.82
C GLY A 295 12.19 16.06 -2.18
N GLU A 296 13.44 16.54 -2.18
CA GLU A 296 14.62 15.70 -2.41
C GLU A 296 14.75 14.56 -1.39
N ARG A 297 14.34 14.80 -0.14
CA ARG A 297 14.35 13.79 0.92
C ARG A 297 13.25 12.73 0.79
N LYS A 298 12.23 12.99 -0.03
CA LYS A 298 11.08 12.09 -0.26
C LYS A 298 10.82 11.95 -1.76
N PRO A 299 11.75 11.37 -2.54
CA PRO A 299 11.59 11.21 -3.97
C PRO A 299 10.48 10.21 -4.29
N ASN A 300 9.56 10.58 -5.16
CA ASN A 300 8.48 9.72 -5.65
C ASN A 300 8.07 10.18 -7.07
N PRO A 301 8.70 9.66 -8.14
CA PRO A 301 8.42 10.14 -9.49
C PRO A 301 6.97 9.92 -9.93
N TRP A 302 6.33 8.86 -9.44
CA TRP A 302 4.97 8.51 -9.83
C TRP A 302 3.92 9.52 -9.39
N ILE A 303 4.20 10.34 -8.38
CA ILE A 303 3.31 11.43 -7.98
C ILE A 303 3.03 12.41 -9.13
N LEU A 304 3.95 12.55 -10.09
CA LEU A 304 3.76 13.39 -11.28
C LEU A 304 2.59 12.92 -12.12
N THR A 305 2.39 11.61 -12.25
CA THR A 305 1.23 11.06 -12.97
C THR A 305 -0.09 11.43 -12.27
N LYS A 306 -0.09 11.47 -10.93
CA LYS A 306 -1.25 11.85 -10.11
C LYS A 306 -1.54 13.36 -10.20
N ILE A 307 -0.50 14.20 -10.25
CA ILE A 307 -0.65 15.64 -10.52
C ILE A 307 -1.35 15.84 -11.86
N LEU A 308 -0.83 15.20 -12.92
CA LEU A 308 -1.39 15.35 -14.26
C LEU A 308 -2.81 14.79 -14.36
N ARG A 309 -3.10 13.66 -13.71
CA ARG A 309 -4.45 13.08 -13.68
C ARG A 309 -5.51 14.06 -13.15
N ASN A 310 -5.16 14.82 -12.11
CA ASN A 310 -6.11 15.72 -11.45
C ASN A 310 -6.11 17.13 -12.04
N HIS A 311 -4.95 17.66 -12.41
CA HIS A 311 -4.78 19.07 -12.78
C HIS A 311 -4.48 19.31 -14.26
N ASN A 312 -4.24 18.25 -15.03
CA ASN A 312 -4.06 18.30 -16.49
C ASN A 312 -4.72 17.07 -17.14
N LYS A 313 -6.01 16.88 -16.87
CA LYS A 313 -6.75 15.65 -17.16
C LYS A 313 -6.69 15.22 -18.63
N ASP A 314 -6.83 16.17 -19.55
CA ASP A 314 -6.80 15.88 -20.99
C ASP A 314 -5.43 15.34 -21.42
N TYR A 315 -4.34 15.96 -20.93
CA TYR A 315 -2.99 15.48 -21.19
C TYR A 315 -2.75 14.11 -20.57
N TYR A 316 -3.25 13.88 -19.36
CA TYR A 316 -3.15 12.57 -18.72
C TYR A 316 -3.85 11.48 -19.52
N GLU A 317 -5.10 11.70 -19.94
CA GLU A 317 -5.88 10.72 -20.70
C GLU A 317 -5.30 10.45 -22.09
N GLN A 318 -4.79 11.48 -22.78
CA GLN A 318 -4.27 11.35 -24.14
C GLN A 318 -2.83 10.83 -24.21
N ILE A 319 -1.97 11.16 -23.23
CA ILE A 319 -0.53 10.89 -23.30
C ILE A 319 -0.09 9.93 -22.19
N ILE A 320 -0.33 10.28 -20.92
CA ILE A 320 0.22 9.53 -19.79
C ILE A 320 -0.42 8.14 -19.67
N LYS A 321 -1.75 8.06 -19.76
CA LYS A 321 -2.49 6.81 -19.57
C LYS A 321 -2.17 5.76 -20.64
N PRO A 322 -2.06 6.09 -21.94
CA PRO A 322 -1.55 5.14 -22.94
C PRO A 322 -0.13 4.65 -22.64
N LEU A 323 0.79 5.55 -22.26
CA LEU A 323 2.18 5.17 -21.92
C LEU A 323 2.25 4.23 -20.71
N LEU A 324 1.44 4.46 -19.68
CA LEU A 324 1.33 3.55 -18.52
C LEU A 324 0.89 2.14 -18.95
N LYS A 325 -0.12 2.05 -19.82
CA LYS A 325 -0.60 0.76 -20.35
C LYS A 325 0.46 0.07 -21.19
N GLN A 326 1.13 0.80 -22.08
CA GLN A 326 2.19 0.25 -22.93
C GLN A 326 3.36 -0.29 -22.08
N ASN A 327 3.82 0.49 -21.09
CA ASN A 327 4.89 0.08 -20.20
C ASN A 327 4.55 -1.22 -19.44
N TYR A 328 3.30 -1.39 -19.01
CA TYR A 328 2.83 -2.64 -18.38
C TYR A 328 2.92 -3.83 -19.34
N GLU A 329 2.40 -3.70 -20.56
CA GLU A 329 2.43 -4.79 -21.55
C GLU A 329 3.86 -5.18 -21.95
N VAL A 330 4.75 -4.19 -22.13
CA VAL A 330 6.17 -4.44 -22.41
C VAL A 330 6.82 -5.23 -21.27
N LYS A 331 6.55 -4.88 -20.01
CA LYS A 331 7.10 -5.61 -18.85
C LYS A 331 6.57 -7.03 -18.75
N LYS A 332 5.28 -7.22 -19.03
CA LYS A 332 4.67 -8.55 -19.07
C LYS A 332 5.30 -9.42 -20.16
N GLN A 333 5.52 -8.86 -21.35
CA GLN A 333 6.20 -9.55 -22.45
C GLN A 333 7.66 -9.87 -22.12
N GLN A 334 8.38 -8.92 -21.52
CA GLN A 334 9.75 -9.14 -21.07
C GLN A 334 9.82 -10.30 -20.07
N LYS A 335 8.91 -10.34 -19.10
CA LYS A 335 8.85 -11.43 -18.12
C LYS A 335 8.63 -12.79 -18.79
N ILE A 336 7.74 -12.88 -19.77
CA ILE A 336 7.52 -14.11 -20.55
C ILE A 336 8.81 -14.49 -21.28
N SER A 337 9.45 -13.52 -21.94
CA SER A 337 10.73 -13.73 -22.64
C SER A 337 11.82 -14.25 -21.69
N ASP A 338 11.95 -13.67 -20.50
CA ASP A 338 12.96 -14.07 -19.51
C ASP A 338 12.72 -15.50 -19.01
N ILE A 339 11.45 -15.90 -18.82
CA ILE A 339 11.08 -17.27 -18.45
C ILE A 339 11.40 -18.23 -19.60
N VAL A 340 11.04 -17.89 -20.83
CA VAL A 340 11.33 -18.73 -22.02
C VAL A 340 12.84 -18.94 -22.17
N GLN A 341 13.64 -17.88 -22.06
CA GLN A 341 15.10 -17.99 -22.10
C GLN A 341 15.65 -18.85 -20.97
N GLN A 342 15.07 -18.81 -19.77
CA GLN A 342 15.46 -19.71 -18.70
C GLN A 342 15.12 -21.17 -19.01
N ILE A 343 13.94 -21.45 -19.57
CA ILE A 343 13.55 -22.81 -19.97
C ILE A 343 14.50 -23.36 -21.04
N GLU A 344 14.77 -22.57 -22.08
CA GLU A 344 15.71 -22.91 -23.17
C GLU A 344 17.12 -23.17 -22.63
N LYS A 345 17.61 -22.31 -21.74
CA LYS A 345 18.94 -22.44 -21.12
C LYS A 345 19.10 -23.71 -20.28
N HIS A 346 18.02 -24.21 -19.67
CA HIS A 346 18.04 -25.42 -18.84
C HIS A 346 17.59 -26.67 -19.60
N GLU A 347 17.44 -26.61 -20.94
CA GLU A 347 17.01 -27.72 -21.80
C GLU A 347 15.75 -28.43 -21.29
N ILE A 348 14.85 -27.70 -20.64
CA ILE A 348 13.60 -28.27 -20.11
C ILE A 348 12.68 -28.55 -21.30
N ASP A 349 12.57 -29.82 -21.70
CA ASP A 349 11.65 -30.25 -22.74
C ASP A 349 10.21 -30.21 -22.22
N LEU A 350 9.47 -29.18 -22.61
CA LEU A 350 8.04 -29.02 -22.29
C LEU A 350 7.15 -30.11 -22.90
N LYS A 351 7.70 -31.02 -23.73
CA LYS A 351 7.00 -32.17 -24.31
C LYS A 351 7.37 -33.51 -23.67
N ASP A 352 8.31 -33.55 -22.73
CA ASP A 352 8.63 -34.78 -22.00
C ASP A 352 7.53 -35.04 -20.95
N PRO A 353 6.78 -36.15 -21.04
CA PRO A 353 5.74 -36.49 -20.08
C PRO A 353 6.28 -36.89 -18.69
N PHE A 354 7.61 -36.90 -18.48
CA PHE A 354 8.26 -37.30 -17.23
C PHE A 354 9.03 -36.17 -16.50
N THR A 355 9.02 -34.93 -16.98
CA THR A 355 9.29 -33.71 -16.18
C THR A 355 8.01 -33.17 -15.57
#